data_AF-A0A0A0L1G6-F1
#
_entry.id   AF-A0A0A0L1G6-F1
#
_cell.length_a   1.000
_cell.length_b   1.000
_cell.length_c   1.000
_cell.angle_alpha   90.00
_cell.angle_beta   90.00
_cell.angle_gamma   90.00
#
_symmetry.space_group_name_H-M   'P 1'
#
loop_
_entity.id
_entity.type
_entity.pdbx_description
1 polymer ?
#
loop_
_entity_poly.entity_id
_entity_poly.type
_entity_poly.pdbx_seq_one_letter_code
_entity_poly.pdbx_strand_id
1 'polypeptide(L)'
;MGNEARWSWWRVFIVAGVAVTGFLFSSSSASQPEQLMETQPVVSRIAFGSCANQDAPQPIWNSIINFDPHVFIWLGDNIYGDIRRPFKLFGRERTVGPWKNVPRFIPSSKQEMMLKYNKGKTIPGYSRLRQRTKVIGVWDDHDYGLNDAGKEFTEKVTNQKLLLDFLDEPLDSPRWEFVFYFYLLFV
;
A
#
# COMPACT_ATOMS: atom_id res chain seq x y z
N MET A 1 56.25 -1.13 29.21
CA MET A 1 57.10 -2.32 28.99
C MET A 1 56.91 -3.27 30.15
N GLY A 2 56.34 -4.44 29.87
CA GLY A 2 56.38 -5.69 30.65
C GLY A 2 55.73 -5.70 32.04
N ASN A 3 55.13 -6.79 32.53
CA ASN A 3 54.81 -8.10 31.97
C ASN A 3 53.94 -8.81 33.03
N GLU A 4 53.04 -9.70 32.56
CA GLU A 4 52.80 -11.09 33.03
C GLU A 4 52.81 -11.40 34.55
N ALA A 5 52.05 -12.31 35.14
CA ALA A 5 50.92 -13.17 34.81
C ALA A 5 50.71 -14.00 36.08
N ARG A 6 49.48 -14.22 36.55
CA ARG A 6 49.20 -15.27 37.54
C ARG A 6 47.82 -15.88 37.31
N TRP A 7 47.55 -17.19 37.37
CA TRP A 7 48.28 -18.43 37.67
C TRP A 7 47.38 -19.57 37.15
N SER A 8 47.92 -20.66 36.62
CA SER A 8 47.17 -21.86 36.21
C SER A 8 47.71 -23.08 36.97
N TRP A 9 46.83 -23.82 37.63
CA TRP A 9 47.15 -25.09 38.30
C TRP A 9 46.16 -26.20 37.91
N TRP A 10 46.65 -27.11 37.06
CA TRP A 10 46.62 -28.58 37.16
C TRP A 10 45.46 -29.32 37.86
N ARG A 11 44.66 -30.02 37.02
CA ARG A 11 44.24 -31.44 37.03
C ARG A 11 44.04 -32.18 38.37
N VAL A 12 42.89 -32.86 38.53
CA VAL A 12 42.75 -34.34 38.73
C VAL A 12 41.33 -34.78 38.30
N PHE A 13 41.23 -35.89 37.55
CA PHE A 13 39.99 -36.54 37.11
C PHE A 13 39.45 -37.51 38.18
N ILE A 14 38.12 -37.54 38.37
CA ILE A 14 37.41 -38.74 38.88
C ILE A 14 36.17 -38.97 38.02
N VAL A 15 36.10 -40.18 37.44
CA VAL A 15 34.94 -40.77 36.78
C VAL A 15 34.03 -41.33 37.87
N ALA A 16 32.76 -40.90 37.93
CA ALA A 16 31.73 -41.60 38.68
C ALA A 16 30.33 -41.25 38.15
N GLY A 17 29.58 -42.30 37.80
CA GLY A 17 28.13 -42.35 37.95
C GLY A 17 27.28 -41.66 36.88
N VAL A 18 26.85 -42.43 35.88
CA VAL A 18 25.60 -42.15 35.17
C VAL A 18 24.45 -42.21 36.19
N ALA A 19 23.98 -41.05 36.64
CA ALA A 19 22.70 -40.91 37.31
C ALA A 19 21.77 -40.17 36.34
N VAL A 20 20.98 -40.94 35.58
CA VAL A 20 19.80 -40.43 34.89
C VAL A 20 18.80 -40.06 35.99
N THR A 21 18.91 -38.84 36.52
CA THR A 21 17.85 -38.25 37.31
C THR A 21 16.72 -37.91 36.37
N GLY A 22 15.75 -38.83 36.28
CA GLY A 22 14.48 -38.57 35.64
C GLY A 22 13.83 -37.38 36.34
N PHE A 23 13.96 -36.19 35.75
CA PHE A 23 13.06 -35.10 36.04
C PHE A 23 11.70 -35.55 35.53
N LEU A 24 10.85 -36.00 36.47
CA LEU A 24 9.42 -36.15 36.25
C LEU A 24 8.90 -34.75 35.96
N PHE A 25 8.80 -34.40 34.67
CA PHE A 25 7.97 -33.28 34.25
C PHE A 25 6.55 -33.62 34.68
N SER A 26 6.11 -33.02 35.79
CA SER A 26 4.71 -32.99 36.15
C SER A 26 4.01 -32.24 35.03
N SER A 27 3.34 -32.97 34.15
CA SER A 27 2.50 -32.41 33.10
C SER A 27 1.27 -31.82 33.76
N SER A 28 1.42 -30.64 34.38
CA SER A 28 0.28 -29.78 34.63
C SER A 28 -0.28 -29.41 33.26
N SER A 29 -1.35 -30.09 32.86
CA SER A 29 -2.21 -29.68 31.77
C SER A 29 -2.83 -28.35 32.16
N ALA A 30 -2.06 -27.27 32.01
CA ALA A 30 -2.57 -25.92 32.01
C ALA A 30 -3.44 -25.84 30.76
N SER A 31 -4.76 -25.88 30.97
CA SER A 31 -5.75 -25.57 29.96
C SER A 31 -5.35 -24.26 29.29
N GLN A 32 -4.93 -24.35 28.04
CA GLN A 32 -4.69 -23.16 27.23
C GLN A 32 -6.02 -22.40 27.14
N PRO A 33 -6.02 -21.07 27.31
CA PRO A 33 -7.23 -20.29 27.10
C PRO A 33 -7.73 -20.58 25.68
N GLU A 34 -8.94 -21.10 25.62
CA GLU A 34 -9.69 -21.34 24.40
C GLU A 34 -9.78 -20.01 23.65
N GLN A 35 -8.91 -19.83 22.64
CA GLN A 35 -8.98 -18.67 21.75
C GLN A 35 -10.37 -18.72 21.12
N LEU A 36 -11.26 -17.81 21.54
CA LEU A 36 -12.49 -17.51 20.83
C LEU A 36 -12.08 -17.19 19.39
N MET A 37 -12.26 -18.16 18.50
CA MET A 37 -12.15 -17.96 17.06
C MET A 37 -13.26 -16.98 16.68
N GLU A 38 -12.92 -15.70 16.61
CA GLU A 38 -13.79 -14.68 16.07
C GLU A 38 -14.05 -15.03 14.60
N THR A 39 -15.26 -15.52 14.33
CA THR A 39 -15.67 -15.92 12.99
C THR A 39 -15.70 -14.67 12.12
N GLN A 40 -14.69 -14.53 11.27
CA GLN A 40 -14.60 -13.39 10.37
C GLN A 40 -15.89 -13.34 9.52
N PRO A 41 -16.63 -12.23 9.54
CA PRO A 41 -17.91 -12.16 8.85
C PRO A 41 -17.71 -12.36 7.35
N VAL A 42 -18.58 -13.18 6.74
CA VAL A 42 -18.51 -13.46 5.30
C VAL A 42 -18.77 -12.17 4.51
N VAL A 43 -17.85 -11.84 3.61
CA VAL A 43 -18.01 -10.70 2.69
C VAL A 43 -19.04 -11.05 1.63
N SER A 44 -20.19 -10.37 1.61
CA SER A 44 -21.31 -10.65 0.69
C SER A 44 -21.72 -9.45 -0.18
N ARG A 45 -21.39 -8.21 0.22
CA ARG A 45 -21.64 -7.00 -0.55
C ARG A 45 -20.31 -6.33 -0.89
N ILE A 46 -19.95 -6.39 -2.17
CA ILE A 46 -18.70 -5.83 -2.70
C ILE A 46 -19.07 -4.74 -3.69
N ALA A 47 -18.51 -3.55 -3.48
CA ALA A 47 -18.52 -2.48 -4.47
C ALA A 47 -17.09 -2.29 -5.00
N PHE A 48 -16.96 -1.84 -6.24
CA PHE A 48 -15.66 -1.52 -6.83
C PHE A 48 -15.80 -0.34 -7.78
N GLY A 49 -14.70 0.37 -8.03
CA GLY A 49 -14.69 1.53 -8.90
C GLY A 49 -13.29 1.98 -9.28
N SER A 50 -13.22 2.83 -10.30
CA SER A 50 -12.01 3.44 -10.84
C SER A 50 -12.32 4.82 -11.41
N CYS A 51 -11.30 5.52 -11.90
CA CYS A 51 -11.42 6.77 -12.67
C CYS A 51 -12.12 7.89 -11.90
N ALA A 52 -11.80 8.04 -10.61
CA ALA A 52 -12.43 9.01 -9.72
C ALA A 52 -11.68 10.35 -9.72
N ASN A 53 -11.81 11.11 -10.81
CA ASN A 53 -11.17 12.41 -10.93
C ASN A 53 -11.56 13.36 -9.79
N GLN A 54 -10.58 13.69 -8.94
CA GLN A 54 -10.73 14.52 -7.75
C GLN A 54 -11.18 15.97 -8.05
N ASP A 55 -11.07 16.41 -9.30
CA ASP A 55 -11.48 17.72 -9.77
C ASP A 55 -12.91 17.73 -10.36
N ALA A 56 -13.52 16.57 -10.53
CA ALA A 56 -14.86 16.41 -11.08
C ALA A 56 -15.92 16.13 -9.99
N PRO A 57 -17.19 16.50 -10.19
CA PRO A 57 -18.28 16.05 -9.34
C PRO A 57 -18.41 14.52 -9.33
N GLN A 58 -18.50 13.92 -8.14
CA GLN A 58 -18.63 12.47 -7.96
C GLN A 58 -19.94 12.11 -7.23
N PRO A 59 -21.12 12.24 -7.87
CA PRO A 59 -22.41 11.94 -7.22
C PRO A 59 -22.61 10.44 -6.92
N ILE A 60 -21.83 9.57 -7.56
CA ILE A 60 -21.92 8.11 -7.46
C ILE A 60 -21.73 7.59 -6.03
N TRP A 61 -21.01 8.33 -5.18
CA TRP A 61 -20.76 7.94 -3.79
C TRP A 61 -22.04 7.70 -3.00
N ASN A 62 -23.11 8.45 -3.27
CA ASN A 62 -24.38 8.26 -2.57
C ASN A 62 -24.99 6.88 -2.90
N SER A 63 -24.91 6.46 -4.17
CA SER A 63 -25.37 5.13 -4.59
C SER A 63 -24.54 4.01 -3.98
N ILE A 64 -23.21 4.18 -3.92
CA ILE A 64 -22.30 3.20 -3.31
C ILE A 64 -22.55 3.08 -1.81
N ILE A 65 -22.71 4.19 -1.10
CA ILE A 65 -23.00 4.19 0.35
C ILE A 65 -24.36 3.52 0.62
N ASN A 66 -25.38 3.80 -0.18
CA ASN A 66 -26.71 3.20 -0.02
C ASN A 66 -26.72 1.69 -0.28
N PHE A 67 -25.78 1.19 -1.06
CA PHE A 67 -25.57 -0.25 -1.25
C PHE A 67 -24.99 -0.95 0.01
N ASP A 68 -24.47 -0.18 0.97
CA ASP A 68 -23.89 -0.65 2.23
C ASP A 68 -22.84 -1.77 2.04
N PRO A 69 -21.79 -1.55 1.23
CA PRO A 69 -20.78 -2.58 0.97
C PRO A 69 -19.98 -2.94 2.23
N HIS A 70 -19.69 -4.23 2.39
CA HIS A 70 -18.72 -4.70 3.37
C HIS A 70 -17.29 -4.31 2.95
N VAL A 71 -17.03 -4.35 1.65
CA VAL A 71 -15.72 -3.98 1.06
C VAL A 71 -15.94 -3.11 -0.18
N PHE A 72 -15.16 -2.04 -0.29
CA PHE A 72 -15.00 -1.27 -1.52
C PHE A 72 -13.59 -1.48 -2.10
N ILE A 73 -13.51 -1.78 -3.39
CA ILE A 73 -12.25 -2.08 -4.08
C ILE A 73 -11.98 -1.01 -5.13
N TRP A 74 -10.92 -0.23 -4.91
CA TRP A 74 -10.34 0.62 -5.95
C TRP A 74 -9.62 -0.24 -6.99
N LEU A 75 -9.95 -0.01 -8.26
CA LEU A 75 -9.37 -0.74 -9.39
C LEU A 75 -8.27 0.05 -10.12
N GLY A 76 -7.93 1.25 -9.64
CA GLY A 76 -6.98 2.15 -10.30
C GLY A 76 -7.63 3.47 -10.73
N ASP A 77 -6.81 4.40 -11.22
CA ASP A 77 -7.17 5.80 -11.46
C ASP A 77 -7.93 6.41 -10.26
N ASN A 78 -7.39 6.17 -9.07
CA ASN A 78 -8.03 6.61 -7.82
C ASN A 78 -7.96 8.15 -7.70
N ILE A 79 -6.91 8.72 -8.31
CA ILE A 79 -6.79 10.14 -8.65
C ILE A 79 -6.23 10.29 -10.07
N TYR A 80 -6.39 11.48 -10.64
CA TYR A 80 -5.71 11.88 -11.87
C TYR A 80 -4.46 12.66 -11.53
N GLY A 81 -3.33 11.96 -11.41
CA GLY A 81 -2.06 12.49 -10.95
C GLY A 81 -1.29 13.30 -12.00
N ASP A 82 -1.53 13.11 -13.29
CA ASP A 82 -0.87 13.81 -14.40
C ASP A 82 -1.31 15.28 -14.55
N ILE A 83 -0.48 16.09 -15.23
CA ILE A 83 -0.83 17.47 -15.60
C ILE A 83 -0.98 17.54 -17.11
N ARG A 84 -2.18 17.89 -17.57
CA ARG A 84 -2.43 18.22 -18.97
C ARG A 84 -1.85 19.60 -19.28
N ARG A 85 -0.97 19.69 -20.28
CA ARG A 85 -0.48 21.00 -20.75
C ARG A 85 -1.64 21.86 -21.27
N PRO A 86 -1.76 23.14 -20.87
CA PRO A 86 -2.78 24.02 -21.40
C PRO A 86 -2.55 24.23 -22.90
N PHE A 87 -3.64 24.23 -23.68
CA PHE A 87 -3.59 24.58 -25.09
C PHE A 87 -3.17 26.05 -25.20
N LYS A 88 -1.99 26.33 -25.74
CA LYS A 88 -1.58 27.72 -26.03
C LYS A 88 -2.49 28.28 -27.13
N LEU A 89 -3.23 29.35 -26.81
CA LEU A 89 -4.12 30.05 -27.75
C LEU A 89 -3.35 30.82 -28.85
N PHE A 90 -2.09 31.18 -28.59
CA PHE A 90 -1.20 31.83 -29.55
C PHE A 90 0.13 31.08 -29.63
N GLY A 91 0.52 30.68 -30.84
CA GLY A 91 1.75 29.93 -31.15
C GLY A 91 1.48 28.51 -31.63
N ARG A 92 2.24 28.06 -32.64
CA ARG A 92 2.17 26.68 -33.13
C ARG A 92 2.90 25.76 -32.15
N GLU A 93 2.18 24.95 -31.40
CA GLU A 93 2.59 23.55 -31.16
C GLU A 93 1.70 22.65 -32.01
N ARG A 94 1.72 22.90 -33.31
CA ARG A 94 1.50 21.85 -34.30
C ARG A 94 2.88 21.47 -34.80
N THR A 95 3.29 20.23 -34.52
CA THR A 95 4.34 19.55 -35.27
C THR A 95 3.89 19.49 -36.73
N VAL A 96 4.23 20.51 -37.52
CA VAL A 96 4.19 20.42 -38.97
C VAL A 96 5.57 19.88 -39.38
N GLY A 97 5.72 18.56 -39.39
CA GLY A 97 6.98 17.88 -39.76
C GLY A 97 7.18 16.51 -39.09
N PRO A 98 8.14 15.69 -39.58
CA PRO A 98 8.24 14.26 -39.28
C PRO A 98 8.87 13.91 -37.91
N TRP A 99 9.08 14.88 -37.02
CA TRP A 99 9.83 14.68 -35.77
C TRP A 99 9.01 15.02 -34.53
N LYS A 100 8.76 13.96 -33.73
CA LYS A 100 8.42 13.81 -32.31
C LYS A 100 7.43 14.79 -31.65
N ASN A 101 6.32 14.22 -31.19
CA ASN A 101 5.25 14.88 -30.44
C ASN A 101 5.77 15.48 -29.12
N VAL A 102 5.40 16.73 -28.83
CA VAL A 102 5.45 17.25 -27.46
C VAL A 102 4.49 16.44 -26.59
N PRO A 103 4.92 15.95 -25.41
CA PRO A 103 4.05 15.13 -24.57
C PRO A 103 2.89 15.97 -24.06
N ARG A 104 1.67 15.49 -24.31
CA ARG A 104 0.41 16.12 -23.88
C ARG A 104 0.30 16.21 -22.35
N PHE A 105 0.87 15.22 -21.68
CA PHE A 105 0.85 15.04 -20.24
C PHE A 105 2.27 15.10 -19.69
N ILE A 106 2.43 15.71 -18.52
CA ILE A 106 3.70 15.76 -17.80
C ILE A 106 3.51 15.17 -16.39
N PRO A 107 4.56 14.58 -15.82
CA PRO A 107 4.47 14.04 -14.47
C PRO A 107 4.29 15.17 -13.46
N SER A 108 3.45 14.94 -12.45
CA SER A 108 3.34 15.84 -11.31
C SER A 108 4.51 15.72 -10.36
N SER A 109 4.81 16.81 -9.65
CA SER A 109 5.69 16.76 -8.49
C SER A 109 5.07 15.93 -7.34
N LYS A 110 5.91 15.43 -6.43
CA LYS A 110 5.46 14.74 -5.21
C LYS A 110 4.44 15.57 -4.41
N GLN A 111 4.64 16.88 -4.34
CA GLN A 111 3.74 17.77 -3.60
C GLN A 111 2.37 17.87 -4.28
N GLU A 112 2.33 18.01 -5.61
CA GLU A 112 1.07 18.00 -6.36
C GLU A 112 0.34 16.66 -6.22
N MET A 113 1.06 15.54 -6.31
CA MET A 113 0.48 14.21 -6.06
C MET A 113 -0.14 14.11 -4.67
N MET A 114 0.57 14.56 -3.63
CA MET A 114 0.06 14.59 -2.25
C MET A 114 -1.20 15.45 -2.13
N LEU A 115 -1.23 16.63 -2.77
CA LEU A 115 -2.41 17.50 -2.77
C LEU A 115 -3.61 16.84 -3.48
N LYS A 116 -3.38 16.16 -4.60
CA LYS A 116 -4.42 15.43 -5.34
C LYS A 116 -4.98 14.26 -4.55
N TYR A 117 -4.13 13.46 -3.92
CA TYR A 117 -4.56 12.38 -3.01
C TYR A 117 -5.35 12.92 -1.83
N ASN A 118 -4.86 13.98 -1.17
CA ASN A 118 -5.59 14.63 -0.08
C ASN A 118 -6.96 15.16 -0.53
N LYS A 119 -7.03 15.76 -1.72
CA LYS A 119 -8.29 16.23 -2.31
C LYS A 119 -9.25 15.07 -2.55
N GLY A 120 -8.82 13.99 -3.20
CA GLY A 120 -9.64 12.80 -3.41
C GLY A 120 -10.13 12.19 -2.09
N LYS A 121 -9.24 12.04 -1.12
CA LYS A 121 -9.50 11.48 0.22
C LYS A 121 -10.53 12.28 1.02
N THR A 122 -10.60 13.59 0.79
CA THR A 122 -11.50 14.52 1.48
C THR A 122 -12.81 14.79 0.75
N ILE A 123 -13.05 14.16 -0.41
CA ILE A 123 -14.36 14.24 -1.07
C ILE A 123 -15.44 13.75 -0.10
N PRO A 124 -16.49 14.54 0.21
CA PRO A 124 -17.45 14.20 1.25
C PRO A 124 -18.10 12.82 1.09
N GLY A 125 -18.38 12.41 -0.15
CA GLY A 125 -18.93 11.08 -0.45
C GLY A 125 -17.94 9.96 -0.11
N TYR A 126 -16.72 10.04 -0.62
CA TYR A 126 -15.69 9.03 -0.36
C TYR A 126 -15.28 8.99 1.13
N SER A 127 -15.16 10.15 1.78
CA SER A 127 -14.88 10.26 3.21
C SER A 127 -15.92 9.53 4.06
N ARG A 128 -17.23 9.66 3.74
CA ARG A 128 -18.29 8.91 4.42
C ARG A 128 -18.22 7.41 4.17
N LEU A 129 -17.89 6.99 2.95
CA LEU A 129 -17.73 5.56 2.61
C LEU A 129 -16.63 4.92 3.46
N ARG A 130 -15.45 5.57 3.54
CA ARG A 130 -14.29 5.11 4.32
C ARG A 130 -14.57 4.92 5.80
N GLN A 131 -15.50 5.68 6.38
CA GLN A 131 -15.87 5.56 7.80
C GLN A 131 -16.66 4.29 8.13
N ARG A 132 -17.26 3.64 7.11
CA ARG A 132 -18.24 2.56 7.31
C ARG A 132 -17.87 1.27 6.59
N THR A 133 -17.03 1.36 5.58
CA THR A 133 -16.69 0.25 4.68
C THR A 133 -15.19 0.03 4.68
N LYS A 134 -14.76 -1.23 4.68
CA LYS A 134 -13.35 -1.57 4.45
C LYS A 134 -12.96 -1.19 3.02
N VAL A 135 -12.02 -0.27 2.87
CA VAL A 135 -11.50 0.14 1.57
C VAL A 135 -10.18 -0.57 1.30
N ILE A 136 -10.07 -1.18 0.13
CA ILE A 136 -8.82 -1.75 -0.39
C ILE A 136 -8.66 -1.32 -1.85
N GLY A 137 -7.52 -1.61 -2.43
CA GLY A 137 -7.39 -1.54 -3.88
C GLY A 137 -5.98 -1.42 -4.40
N VAL A 138 -5.93 -1.14 -5.69
CA VAL A 138 -4.73 -1.04 -6.51
C VAL A 138 -4.64 0.34 -7.17
N TRP A 139 -3.63 0.53 -7.99
CA TRP A 139 -3.29 1.74 -8.72
C TRP A 139 -3.19 1.45 -10.21
N ASP A 140 -3.41 2.49 -11.02
CA ASP A 140 -3.16 2.51 -12.46
C ASP A 140 -2.25 3.69 -12.84
N ASP A 141 -1.95 3.89 -14.13
CA ASP A 141 -1.00 4.89 -14.64
C ASP A 141 -1.19 6.31 -14.08
N HIS A 142 -2.43 6.80 -13.93
CA HIS A 142 -2.68 8.12 -13.37
C HIS A 142 -2.28 8.23 -11.88
N ASP A 143 -2.33 7.12 -11.12
CA ASP A 143 -1.83 7.04 -9.75
C ASP A 143 -0.29 7.02 -9.70
N TYR A 144 0.37 6.53 -10.77
CA TYR A 144 1.81 6.74 -10.94
C TYR A 144 2.13 8.23 -11.15
N GLY A 145 1.17 9.04 -11.58
CA GLY A 145 1.33 10.49 -11.74
C GLY A 145 1.70 10.93 -13.15
N LEU A 146 1.65 10.02 -14.13
CA LEU A 146 1.87 10.30 -15.54
C LEU A 146 1.03 9.34 -16.39
N ASN A 147 0.32 9.87 -17.37
CA ASN A 147 -0.45 9.09 -18.34
C ASN A 147 0.45 8.07 -19.07
N ASP A 148 -0.02 6.85 -19.22
CA ASP A 148 0.67 5.68 -19.79
C ASP A 148 1.95 5.27 -19.05
N ALA A 149 2.11 5.68 -17.78
CA ALA A 149 3.24 5.25 -16.96
C ALA A 149 3.02 3.84 -16.39
N GLY A 150 4.07 3.03 -16.42
CA GLY A 150 4.09 1.72 -15.79
C GLY A 150 5.29 1.53 -14.86
N LYS A 151 5.76 0.29 -14.78
CA LYS A 151 6.84 -0.14 -13.87
C LYS A 151 8.15 0.62 -14.06
N GLU A 152 8.37 1.21 -15.22
CA GLU A 152 9.56 1.98 -15.57
C GLU A 152 9.57 3.39 -14.98
N PHE A 153 8.43 3.91 -14.51
CA PHE A 153 8.38 5.26 -13.95
C PHE A 153 9.21 5.38 -12.66
N THR A 154 10.00 6.45 -12.56
CA THR A 154 11.02 6.60 -11.51
C THR A 154 10.40 6.94 -10.15
N GLU A 155 9.33 7.76 -10.14
CA GLU A 155 8.70 8.21 -8.89
C GLU A 155 7.65 7.24 -8.33
N LYS A 156 7.47 6.06 -8.95
CA LYS A 156 6.45 5.08 -8.54
C LYS A 156 6.53 4.67 -7.07
N VAL A 157 7.74 4.55 -6.50
CA VAL A 157 7.92 4.18 -5.09
C VAL A 157 7.35 5.26 -4.18
N THR A 158 7.63 6.52 -4.51
CA THR A 158 7.11 7.68 -3.77
C THR A 158 5.59 7.74 -3.88
N ASN A 159 5.04 7.55 -5.09
CA ASN A 159 3.61 7.66 -5.34
C ASN A 159 2.82 6.47 -4.78
N GLN A 160 3.40 5.26 -4.73
CA GLN A 160 2.81 4.13 -4.01
C GLN A 160 2.60 4.44 -2.54
N LYS A 161 3.54 5.10 -1.88
CA LYS A 161 3.38 5.47 -0.47
C LYS A 161 2.24 6.47 -0.27
N LEU A 162 2.01 7.36 -1.23
CA LEU A 162 0.87 8.28 -1.22
C LEU A 162 -0.45 7.52 -1.44
N LEU A 163 -0.47 6.53 -2.34
CA LEU A 163 -1.62 5.64 -2.51
C LEU A 163 -1.93 4.87 -1.23
N LEU A 164 -0.93 4.31 -0.57
CA LEU A 164 -1.13 3.53 0.66
C LEU A 164 -1.67 4.40 1.80
N ASP A 165 -1.18 5.64 1.92
CA ASP A 165 -1.83 6.61 2.80
C ASP A 165 -3.28 6.86 2.37
N PHE A 166 -3.55 7.05 1.08
CA PHE A 166 -4.90 7.27 0.56
C PHE A 166 -5.87 6.13 0.89
N LEU A 167 -5.39 4.89 0.91
CA LEU A 167 -6.14 3.68 1.26
C LEU A 167 -6.24 3.44 2.78
N ASP A 168 -5.58 4.26 3.61
CA ASP A 168 -5.37 4.02 5.05
C ASP A 168 -4.77 2.63 5.32
N GLU A 169 -3.79 2.22 4.51
CA GLU A 169 -3.14 0.92 4.64
C GLU A 169 -2.49 0.77 6.03
N PRO A 170 -2.70 -0.35 6.73
CA PRO A 170 -2.05 -0.62 8.01
C PRO A 170 -0.52 -0.46 7.93
N LEU A 171 0.09 0.15 8.95
CA LEU A 171 1.52 0.46 8.96
C LEU A 171 2.42 -0.79 9.00
N ASP A 172 1.89 -1.91 9.48
CA ASP A 172 2.53 -3.22 9.50
C ASP A 172 2.34 -4.01 8.19
N SER A 173 1.65 -3.44 7.20
CA SER A 173 1.44 -4.07 5.91
C SER A 173 2.77 -4.21 5.14
N PRO A 174 3.06 -5.38 4.55
CA PRO A 174 4.24 -5.57 3.70
C PRO A 174 4.21 -4.67 2.45
N ARG A 175 3.05 -4.06 2.14
CA ARG A 175 2.90 -3.09 1.06
C ARG A 175 3.75 -1.83 1.26
N TRP A 176 4.15 -1.50 2.49
CA TRP A 176 5.05 -0.38 2.73
C TRP A 176 6.51 -0.66 2.33
N GLU A 177 6.89 -1.94 2.27
CA GLU A 177 8.26 -2.39 1.98
C GLU A 177 8.50 -2.64 0.49
N PHE A 178 7.52 -3.21 -0.21
CA PHE A 178 7.67 -3.66 -1.59
C PHE A 178 6.78 -2.88 -2.56
N VAL A 179 7.31 -2.58 -3.75
CA VAL A 179 6.49 -2.07 -4.84
C VAL A 179 5.66 -3.20 -5.43
N PHE A 180 4.34 -3.08 -5.42
CA PHE A 180 3.45 -4.06 -6.06
C PHE A 180 3.01 -3.56 -7.42
N TYR A 181 3.14 -4.43 -8.40
CA TYR A 181 2.67 -4.17 -9.76
C TYR A 181 1.30 -4.78 -9.93
N PHE A 182 0.41 -4.01 -10.53
CA PHE A 182 -0.84 -4.52 -11.04
C PHE A 182 -0.73 -4.56 -12.56
N TYR A 183 -1.09 -5.70 -13.14
CA TYR A 183 -1.12 -5.89 -14.58
C TYR A 183 -2.58 -5.95 -14.98
N LEU A 184 -3.11 -4.85 -15.53
CA LEU A 184 -4.42 -4.87 -16.14
C LEU A 184 -4.31 -5.60 -17.48
N LEU A 185 -5.03 -6.71 -17.63
CA LEU A 185 -5.11 -7.43 -18.90
C LEU A 185 -6.18 -6.73 -19.76
N PHE A 186 -5.75 -5.91 -20.71
CA PHE A 186 -6.62 -5.49 -21.81
C PHE A 186 -6.69 -6.65 -22.81
N VAL A 187 -7.81 -7.37 -22.84
CA VAL A 187 -8.12 -8.42 -23.83
C VAL A 187 -8.94 -7.86 -24.98
#